data_AF-A0A954AA75-F1
#
_entry.id   AF-A0A954AA75-F1
#
_cell.length_a   1.000
_cell.length_b   1.000
_cell.length_c   1.000
_cell.angle_alpha   90.00
_cell.angle_beta   90.00
_cell.angle_gamma   90.00
#
_symmetry.space_group_name_H-M   'P 1'
#
loop_
_entity.id
_entity.type
_entity.pdbx_description
1 polymer ?
#
loop_
_entity_poly.entity_id
_entity_poly.type
_entity_poly.pdbx_seq_one_letter_code
_entity_poly.pdbx_strand_id
1 'polypeptide(L)'
;DHVGSASTLYTVAPDGTTSVFATGFRSVTSNVPDIAFSPDGTALYVAIEDEIVAIELDAPFRRGDCNTDGAFDIADPVALLAVLFSGSAAPSCDDACDINDDGGIDISDAVYALSSLFIGGSTPAAPFGGCGTDPTPDTLDCVSFDACP
;
A
#
# COMPACT_ATOMS: atom_id res chain seq x y z
N ASP A 1 -18.74 33.42 -4.73
CA ASP A 1 -18.29 32.15 -4.14
C ASP A 1 -17.02 31.68 -4.80
N HIS A 2 -15.89 31.82 -4.10
CA HIS A 2 -14.59 31.29 -4.52
C HIS A 2 -14.41 29.94 -3.82
N VAL A 3 -14.72 28.84 -4.51
CA VAL A 3 -14.28 27.51 -4.08
C VAL A 3 -12.80 27.42 -4.44
N GLY A 4 -11.93 27.63 -3.46
CA GLY A 4 -10.50 27.44 -3.62
C GLY A 4 -10.21 25.96 -3.84
N SER A 5 -9.55 25.63 -4.93
CA SER A 5 -9.03 24.29 -5.19
C SER A 5 -7.90 24.01 -4.20
N ALA A 6 -8.20 23.34 -3.08
CA ALA A 6 -7.16 22.79 -2.23
C ALA A 6 -6.53 21.60 -2.98
N SER A 7 -5.31 21.75 -3.46
CA SER A 7 -4.59 20.73 -4.24
C SER A 7 -3.89 19.69 -3.37
N THR A 8 -3.84 19.91 -2.06
CA THR A 8 -3.07 19.08 -1.13
C THR A 8 -3.64 19.21 0.28
N LEU A 9 -3.98 18.08 0.91
CA LEU A 9 -4.33 18.02 2.33
C LEU A 9 -3.14 17.41 3.06
N TYR A 10 -2.65 18.09 4.09
CA TYR A 10 -1.69 17.53 5.04
C TYR A 10 -2.40 17.39 6.36
N THR A 11 -2.50 16.16 6.87
CA THR A 11 -2.83 15.97 8.29
C THR A 11 -1.77 15.07 8.90
N VAL A 12 -1.46 15.36 10.15
CA VAL A 12 -0.50 14.61 10.93
C VAL A 12 -1.33 13.70 11.82
N ALA A 13 -1.02 12.40 11.84
CA ALA A 13 -1.61 11.47 12.79
C ALA A 13 -1.47 12.00 14.25
N PRO A 14 -2.34 11.59 15.20
CA PRO A 14 -2.31 12.10 16.58
C PRO A 14 -0.95 11.94 17.29
N ASP A 15 -0.13 11.00 16.83
CA ASP A 15 1.22 10.72 17.31
C ASP A 15 2.31 11.63 16.71
N GLY A 16 1.97 12.43 15.70
CA GLY A 16 2.89 13.35 15.06
C GLY A 16 3.71 12.77 13.90
N THR A 17 3.58 11.49 13.56
CA THR A 17 4.60 10.79 12.74
C THR A 17 4.18 10.48 11.31
N THR A 18 2.87 10.37 11.03
CA THR A 18 2.38 9.98 9.71
C THR A 18 1.73 11.16 9.00
N SER A 19 2.28 11.51 7.83
CA SER A 19 1.69 12.49 6.91
C SER A 19 0.97 11.75 5.79
N VAL A 20 -0.36 11.82 5.79
CA VAL A 20 -1.16 11.26 4.68
C VAL A 20 -1.12 12.23 3.51
N PHE A 21 -0.51 11.80 2.40
CA PHE A 21 -0.52 12.54 1.15
C PHE A 21 -1.73 12.10 0.34
N ALA A 22 -2.65 13.03 0.09
CA ALA A 22 -3.63 12.78 -0.93
C ALA A 22 -3.73 13.98 -1.89
N THR A 23 -3.88 13.65 -3.16
CA THR A 23 -3.94 14.58 -4.28
C THR A 23 -5.19 14.29 -5.09
N GLY A 24 -5.91 15.32 -5.52
CA GLY A 24 -7.05 15.17 -6.43
C GLY A 24 -8.44 15.08 -5.79
N PHE A 25 -8.64 15.65 -4.61
CA PHE A 25 -9.97 15.72 -4.00
C PHE A 25 -10.85 16.75 -4.70
N ARG A 26 -12.12 16.41 -4.89
CA ARG A 26 -13.16 17.35 -5.31
C ARG A 26 -14.36 17.21 -4.38
N SER A 27 -14.97 18.33 -3.97
CA SER A 27 -16.26 18.28 -3.28
C SER A 27 -17.31 17.71 -4.24
N VAL A 28 -17.89 16.56 -3.92
CA VAL A 28 -18.85 15.87 -4.81
C VAL A 28 -20.31 16.24 -4.47
N THR A 29 -20.59 16.66 -3.24
CA THR A 29 -21.91 17.09 -2.75
C THR A 29 -21.80 18.29 -1.80
N SER A 30 -22.93 18.91 -1.43
CA SER A 30 -23.00 20.08 -0.52
C SER A 30 -23.10 19.73 0.97
N ASN A 31 -23.32 18.45 1.33
CA ASN A 31 -23.65 18.02 2.69
C ASN A 31 -22.70 16.91 3.16
N VAL A 32 -21.42 17.23 3.33
CA VAL A 32 -20.47 16.41 4.10
C VAL A 32 -20.23 17.13 5.43
N PRO A 33 -20.99 16.82 6.50
CA PRO A 33 -20.86 17.49 7.79
C PRO A 33 -19.51 17.30 8.47
N ASP A 34 -18.86 16.14 8.27
CA ASP A 34 -17.60 15.83 8.93
C ASP A 34 -16.73 14.87 8.09
N ILE A 35 -15.42 15.01 8.23
CA ILE A 35 -14.41 14.08 7.70
C ILE A 35 -13.38 13.78 8.80
N ALA A 36 -13.00 12.53 8.95
CA ALA A 36 -11.99 12.11 9.91
C ALA A 36 -11.17 10.96 9.34
N PHE A 37 -9.85 10.94 9.60
CA PHE A 37 -9.06 9.74 9.39
C PHE A 37 -9.30 8.75 10.54
N SER A 38 -9.15 7.45 10.27
CA SER A 38 -9.09 6.43 11.31
C SER A 38 -7.88 6.67 12.22
N PRO A 39 -7.93 6.24 13.49
CA PRO A 39 -6.83 6.46 14.44
C PRO A 39 -5.48 5.89 13.99
N ASP A 40 -5.50 4.82 13.20
CA ASP A 40 -4.36 4.14 12.58
C ASP A 40 -3.99 4.71 11.19
N GLY A 41 -4.77 5.66 10.65
CA GLY A 41 -4.48 6.33 9.38
C GLY A 41 -4.78 5.51 8.12
N THR A 42 -5.33 4.30 8.25
CA THR A 42 -5.66 3.39 7.15
C THR A 42 -7.03 3.64 6.52
N ALA A 43 -7.85 4.56 7.05
CA ALA A 43 -9.12 4.89 6.43
C ALA A 43 -9.46 6.38 6.53
N LEU A 44 -10.20 6.88 5.54
CA LEU A 44 -10.89 8.17 5.60
C LEU A 44 -12.39 7.93 5.80
N TYR A 45 -12.90 8.35 6.95
CA TYR A 45 -14.33 8.39 7.24
C TYR A 45 -14.95 9.69 6.73
N VAL A 46 -16.02 9.54 5.96
CA VAL A 46 -16.86 10.63 5.48
C VAL A 46 -18.24 10.45 6.08
N ALA A 47 -18.64 11.37 6.96
CA ALA A 47 -19.99 11.39 7.49
C ALA A 47 -20.91 12.07 6.49
N ILE A 48 -22.03 11.42 6.17
CA ILE A 48 -23.18 11.97 5.47
C ILE A 48 -24.41 11.82 6.38
N GLU A 49 -25.51 12.49 6.04
CA GLU A 49 -26.65 12.74 6.95
C GLU A 49 -27.07 11.54 7.81
N ASP A 50 -27.10 10.32 7.24
CA ASP A 50 -27.45 9.09 7.96
C ASP A 50 -26.44 7.93 7.78
N GLU A 51 -25.24 8.17 7.25
CA GLU A 51 -24.26 7.11 6.94
C GLU A 51 -22.82 7.58 7.13
N ILE A 52 -21.93 6.64 7.44
CA ILE A 52 -20.48 6.86 7.41
C ILE A 52 -19.91 5.99 6.30
N VAL A 53 -19.27 6.64 5.32
CA VAL A 53 -18.51 5.95 4.27
C VAL A 53 -17.06 5.86 4.73
N ALA A 54 -16.52 4.66 4.83
CA ALA A 54 -15.10 4.42 5.03
C ALA A 54 -14.43 4.23 3.67
N ILE A 55 -13.36 4.98 3.43
CA ILE A 55 -12.46 4.77 2.29
C ILE A 55 -11.19 4.17 2.89
N GLU A 56 -11.02 2.86 2.75
CA GLU A 56 -9.81 2.16 3.16
C GLU A 56 -8.64 2.60 2.26
N LEU A 57 -7.49 2.79 2.87
CA LEU A 57 -6.21 3.17 2.29
C LEU A 57 -5.26 2.00 2.52
N ASP A 58 -4.50 1.63 1.50
CA ASP A 58 -3.50 0.57 1.64
C ASP A 58 -2.46 0.94 2.70
N ALA A 59 -2.13 -0.06 3.52
CA ALA A 59 -1.05 0.04 4.47
C ALA A 59 0.27 0.30 3.72
N PRO A 60 1.15 1.16 4.25
CA PRO A 60 2.46 1.34 3.65
C PRO A 60 3.22 0.01 3.72
N PHE A 61 3.93 -0.33 2.65
CA PHE A 61 4.65 -1.60 2.53
C PHE A 61 6.04 -1.41 1.93
N ARG A 62 6.78 -2.52 1.84
CA ARG A 62 8.05 -2.60 1.13
C ARG A 62 7.91 -3.62 0.00
N ARG A 63 7.89 -3.14 -1.24
CA ARG A 63 7.84 -4.00 -2.43
C ARG A 63 9.03 -4.95 -2.41
N GLY A 64 8.76 -6.24 -2.59
CA GLY A 64 9.78 -7.29 -2.55
C GLY A 64 9.88 -8.01 -1.20
N ASP A 65 9.41 -7.46 -0.09
CA ASP A 65 9.43 -8.08 1.25
C ASP A 65 8.15 -8.90 1.46
N CYS A 66 7.98 -9.93 0.63
CA CYS A 66 6.78 -10.76 0.54
C CYS A 66 6.57 -11.62 1.80
N ASN A 67 7.65 -11.90 2.54
CA ASN A 67 7.56 -12.65 3.80
C ASN A 67 7.37 -11.73 5.03
N THR A 68 7.35 -10.40 4.85
CA THR A 68 7.13 -9.37 5.88
C THR A 68 8.19 -9.33 6.99
N ASP A 69 9.42 -9.79 6.72
CA ASP A 69 10.50 -9.83 7.72
C ASP A 69 11.35 -8.56 7.77
N GLY A 70 11.08 -7.60 6.89
CA GLY A 70 11.74 -6.30 6.83
C GLY A 70 12.96 -6.28 5.91
N ALA A 71 13.31 -7.38 5.27
CA ALA A 71 14.42 -7.50 4.32
C ALA A 71 13.92 -7.85 2.91
N PHE A 72 14.77 -7.59 1.91
CA PHE A 72 14.60 -8.12 0.56
C PHE A 72 15.72 -9.12 0.32
N ASP A 73 15.41 -10.40 0.43
CA ASP A 73 16.38 -11.48 0.25
C ASP A 73 15.76 -12.74 -0.39
N ILE A 74 16.46 -13.88 -0.33
CA ILE A 74 16.01 -15.12 -0.97
C ILE A 74 14.75 -15.72 -0.31
N ALA A 75 14.47 -15.36 0.94
CA ALA A 75 13.29 -15.84 1.66
C ALA A 75 11.99 -15.32 1.03
N ASP A 76 12.00 -14.15 0.40
CA ASP A 76 10.84 -13.55 -0.26
C ASP A 76 10.32 -14.35 -1.46
N PRO A 77 11.11 -14.62 -2.51
CA PRO A 77 10.65 -15.46 -3.61
C PRO A 77 10.36 -16.89 -3.16
N VAL A 78 11.01 -17.40 -2.10
CA VAL A 78 10.68 -18.72 -1.54
C VAL A 78 9.30 -18.71 -0.87
N ALA A 79 8.99 -17.69 -0.09
CA ALA A 79 7.67 -17.53 0.53
C ALA A 79 6.58 -17.41 -0.54
N LEU A 80 6.80 -16.56 -1.55
CA LEU A 80 5.87 -16.41 -2.67
C LEU A 80 5.62 -17.75 -3.39
N LEU A 81 6.68 -18.48 -3.75
CA LEU A 81 6.52 -19.79 -4.40
C LEU A 81 5.78 -20.81 -3.50
N ALA A 82 5.93 -20.71 -2.18
CA ALA A 82 5.21 -21.54 -1.24
C ALA A 82 3.71 -21.20 -1.18
N VAL A 83 3.34 -19.93 -1.36
CA VAL A 83 1.94 -19.51 -1.54
C VAL A 83 1.39 -20.09 -2.85
N LEU A 84 2.09 -19.86 -3.97
CA LEU A 84 1.63 -20.25 -5.31
C LEU A 84 1.49 -21.77 -5.50
N PHE A 85 2.40 -22.56 -4.93
CA PHE A 85 2.52 -23.99 -5.26
C PHE A 85 2.41 -24.95 -4.09
N SER A 86 2.52 -24.46 -2.85
CA SER A 86 2.53 -25.34 -1.65
C SER A 86 1.32 -25.11 -0.73
N GLY A 87 0.41 -24.20 -1.09
CA GLY A 87 -0.79 -23.92 -0.30
C GLY A 87 -0.48 -23.25 1.05
N SER A 88 0.62 -22.48 1.11
CA SER A 88 0.88 -21.60 2.26
C SER A 88 -0.20 -20.53 2.34
N ALA A 89 -0.35 -19.91 3.52
CA ALA A 89 -1.29 -18.81 3.69
C ALA A 89 -0.94 -17.67 2.72
N ALA A 90 -1.98 -17.05 2.14
CA ALA A 90 -1.81 -15.84 1.33
C ALA A 90 -1.10 -14.74 2.14
N PRO A 91 -0.32 -13.87 1.49
CA PRO A 91 0.30 -12.74 2.16
C PRO A 91 -0.80 -11.78 2.67
N SER A 92 -0.46 -11.00 3.68
CA SER A 92 -1.35 -9.96 4.20
C SER A 92 -1.26 -8.62 3.45
N CYS A 93 -0.30 -8.55 2.53
CA CYS A 93 -0.06 -7.44 1.63
C CYS A 93 0.30 -8.02 0.27
N ASP A 94 -0.64 -7.96 -0.66
CA ASP A 94 -0.46 -8.50 -2.01
C ASP A 94 0.56 -7.64 -2.79
N ASP A 95 0.54 -6.32 -2.60
CA ASP A 95 1.49 -5.39 -3.25
C ASP A 95 2.97 -5.65 -2.88
N ALA A 96 3.24 -6.19 -1.69
CA ALA A 96 4.60 -6.57 -1.30
C ALA A 96 5.12 -7.77 -2.10
N CYS A 97 4.21 -8.62 -2.58
CA CYS A 97 4.51 -9.83 -3.33
C CYS A 97 4.37 -9.67 -4.85
N ASP A 98 3.76 -8.58 -5.35
CA ASP A 98 3.92 -8.10 -6.72
C ASP A 98 5.25 -7.34 -6.83
N ILE A 99 6.31 -8.11 -7.06
CA ILE A 99 7.70 -7.63 -7.02
C ILE A 99 8.05 -6.93 -8.33
N ASN A 100 7.44 -7.37 -9.43
CA ASN A 100 7.70 -6.82 -10.75
C ASN A 100 6.79 -5.61 -11.09
N ASP A 101 5.80 -5.31 -10.24
CA ASP A 101 4.87 -4.17 -10.31
C ASP A 101 4.01 -4.21 -11.58
N ASP A 102 3.45 -5.40 -11.90
CA ASP A 102 2.60 -5.62 -13.08
C ASP A 102 1.11 -5.82 -12.79
N GLY A 103 0.72 -5.73 -11.52
CA GLY A 103 -0.64 -5.88 -11.02
C GLY A 103 -1.08 -7.34 -10.87
N GLY A 104 -0.13 -8.26 -10.82
CA GLY A 104 -0.36 -9.70 -10.66
C GLY A 104 0.65 -10.34 -9.71
N ILE A 105 0.20 -11.36 -8.99
CA ILE A 105 1.09 -12.19 -8.16
C ILE A 105 1.24 -13.55 -8.82
N ASP A 106 2.38 -13.77 -9.47
CA ASP A 106 2.70 -15.03 -10.12
C ASP A 106 4.19 -15.42 -10.07
N ILE A 107 4.58 -16.37 -10.91
CA ILE A 107 5.97 -16.87 -10.93
C ILE A 107 6.97 -15.83 -11.45
N SER A 108 6.51 -14.85 -12.22
CA SER A 108 7.33 -13.80 -12.78
C SER A 108 7.92 -12.90 -11.70
N ASP A 109 7.20 -12.66 -10.60
CA ASP A 109 7.67 -11.94 -9.41
C ASP A 109 8.85 -12.65 -8.74
N ALA A 110 8.72 -13.96 -8.54
CA ALA A 110 9.79 -14.76 -7.96
C ALA A 110 11.03 -14.76 -8.87
N VAL A 111 10.83 -14.84 -10.19
CA VAL A 111 11.93 -14.75 -11.16
C VAL A 111 12.56 -13.35 -11.15
N TYR A 112 11.76 -12.30 -11.05
CA TYR A 112 12.22 -10.91 -10.97
C TYR A 112 13.07 -10.70 -9.73
N ALA A 113 12.60 -11.14 -8.55
CA ALA A 113 13.32 -11.05 -7.30
C ALA A 113 14.68 -11.75 -7.35
N LEU A 114 14.70 -13.01 -7.80
CA LEU A 114 15.93 -13.79 -7.94
C LEU A 114 16.90 -13.16 -8.96
N SER A 115 16.38 -12.58 -10.04
CA SER A 115 17.18 -11.84 -11.03
C SER A 115 17.86 -10.63 -10.39
N SER A 116 17.10 -9.84 -9.63
CA SER A 116 17.59 -8.68 -8.87
C SER A 116 18.70 -9.08 -7.89
N LEU A 117 18.46 -10.14 -7.09
CA LEU A 117 19.35 -10.59 -6.02
C LEU A 117 20.68 -11.18 -6.50
N PHE A 118 20.67 -11.96 -7.58
CA PHE A 118 21.81 -12.83 -7.89
C PHE A 118 22.55 -12.52 -9.19
N ILE A 119 21.89 -11.87 -10.15
CA ILE A 119 22.48 -11.64 -11.48
C ILE A 119 22.46 -10.18 -11.92
N GLY A 120 22.18 -9.27 -10.97
CA GLY A 120 22.21 -7.82 -11.22
C GLY A 120 21.07 -7.34 -12.11
N GLY A 121 19.90 -7.97 -12.00
CA GLY A 121 18.66 -7.44 -12.57
C GLY A 121 18.25 -6.10 -11.94
N SER A 122 17.20 -5.48 -12.47
CA SER A 122 16.62 -4.26 -11.90
C SER A 122 16.17 -4.49 -10.46
N THR A 123 16.32 -3.49 -9.59
CA THR A 123 15.68 -3.48 -8.28
C THR A 123 14.18 -3.24 -8.44
N PRO A 124 13.33 -3.77 -7.53
CA PRO A 124 11.90 -3.47 -7.52
C PRO A 124 11.61 -1.97 -7.58
N ALA A 125 10.47 -1.62 -8.16
CA ALA A 125 9.97 -0.25 -8.18
C ALA A 125 9.64 0.24 -6.76
N ALA A 126 9.44 1.55 -6.60
CA ALA A 126 8.97 2.07 -5.31
C ALA A 126 7.60 1.45 -4.96
N PRO A 127 7.31 1.19 -3.67
CA PRO A 127 8.12 1.47 -2.48
C PRO A 127 9.17 0.38 -2.15
N PHE A 128 10.43 0.57 -2.55
CA PHE A 128 11.52 -0.40 -2.34
C PHE A 128 12.56 0.12 -1.34
N GLY A 129 12.99 -0.74 -0.41
CA GLY A 129 14.00 -0.41 0.61
C GLY A 129 13.52 0.50 1.75
N GLY A 130 12.25 0.92 1.72
CA GLY A 130 11.60 1.70 2.76
C GLY A 130 10.09 1.67 2.58
N CYS A 131 9.37 1.92 3.66
CA CYS A 131 7.91 1.89 3.67
C CYS A 131 7.34 3.03 2.83
N GLY A 132 6.31 2.73 2.03
CA GLY A 132 5.57 3.71 1.26
C GLY A 132 4.28 3.12 0.69
N THR A 133 3.47 3.98 0.07
CA THR A 133 2.26 3.57 -0.64
C THR A 133 2.59 3.15 -2.07
N ASP A 134 1.71 2.37 -2.69
CA ASP A 134 1.84 2.02 -4.09
C ASP A 134 1.70 3.27 -5.01
N PRO A 135 2.72 3.64 -5.80
CA PRO A 135 2.64 4.72 -6.77
C PRO A 135 1.91 4.35 -8.08
N THR A 136 1.63 3.06 -8.29
CA THR A 136 1.09 2.41 -9.48
C THR A 136 -0.22 1.70 -9.11
N PRO A 137 -1.35 2.44 -9.01
CA PRO A 137 -2.61 1.87 -8.56
C PRO A 137 -3.09 0.72 -9.45
N ASP A 138 -3.43 -0.41 -8.84
CA ASP A 138 -4.06 -1.55 -9.51
C ASP A 138 -5.19 -2.18 -8.66
N THR A 139 -5.37 -3.50 -8.71
CA THR A 139 -6.43 -4.23 -7.98
C THR A 139 -5.92 -5.04 -6.79
N LEU A 140 -4.60 -5.14 -6.62
CA LEU A 140 -3.96 -5.67 -5.44
C LEU A 140 -4.10 -4.65 -4.30
N ASP A 141 -4.09 -5.16 -3.08
CA ASP A 141 -4.24 -4.36 -1.88
C ASP A 141 -3.15 -4.69 -0.87
N CYS A 142 -2.98 -3.79 0.10
CA CYS A 142 -2.14 -4.02 1.24
C CYS A 142 -2.92 -3.80 2.52
N VAL A 143 -3.59 -4.86 2.99
CA VAL A 143 -4.43 -4.80 4.20
C VAL A 143 -3.59 -4.53 5.45
N SER A 144 -2.43 -5.18 5.56
CA SER A 144 -1.51 -4.95 6.68
C SER A 144 -0.08 -5.31 6.31
N PHE A 145 0.88 -4.58 6.89
CA PHE A 145 2.30 -4.86 6.72
C PHE A 145 3.07 -4.54 8.00
N ASP A 146 3.25 -5.52 8.88
CA ASP A 146 3.82 -5.33 10.23
C ASP A 146 5.24 -4.74 10.26
N ALA A 147 5.99 -4.86 9.17
CA ALA A 147 7.32 -4.27 9.02
C ALA A 147 7.29 -2.75 8.71
N CYS A 148 6.10 -2.17 8.55
CA CYS A 148 5.85 -0.75 8.38
C CYS A 148 4.93 -0.20 9.49
N PRO A 149 5.26 0.99 10.04
CA PRO A 149 4.49 1.62 11.11
C PRO A 149 3.23 2.33 10.62
#